data_AF-A0A401UFR4-F1
#
_entry.id   AF-A0A401UFR4-F1
#
_cell.length_a   1.000
_cell.length_b   1.000
_cell.length_c   1.000
_cell.angle_alpha   90.00
_cell.angle_beta   90.00
_cell.angle_gamma   90.00
#
_symmetry.space_group_name_H-M   'P 1'
#
loop_
_entity.id
_entity.type
_entity.pdbx_description
1 polymer ?
#
loop_
_entity_poly.entity_id
_entity_poly.type
_entity_poly.pdbx_seq_one_letter_code
_entity_poly.pdbx_strand_id
1 'polypeptide(L)' 'MGVALDEQQEDDILESVNGINFIVDNESSFVFEDTKIMYAKSIFGESFKITTADTANSSCK' A
#
# COMPACT_ATOMS: atom_id res chain seq x y z
N MET A 1 7.31 -1.24 5.40
CA MET A 1 6.16 -0.46 4.88
C MET A 1 4.90 -1.21 5.23
N GLY A 2 3.86 -0.53 5.70
CA GLY A 2 2.58 -1.11 6.11
C GLY A 2 1.41 -0.23 5.63
N VAL A 3 0.20 -0.77 5.63
CA VAL A 3 -1.03 -0.01 5.33
C VAL A 3 -1.76 0.27 6.64
N ALA A 4 -2.25 1.48 6.83
CA ALA A 4 -3.08 1.89 7.96
C ALA A 4 -4.34 2.61 7.47
N LEU A 5 -5.34 2.71 8.35
CA LEU A 5 -6.47 3.63 8.12
C LEU A 5 -6.02 5.03 8.52
N ASP A 6 -6.23 6.00 7.63
CA ASP A 6 -5.88 7.40 7.88
C ASP A 6 -6.91 8.35 7.26
N GLU A 7 -6.88 9.60 7.67
CA GLU A 7 -7.66 10.69 7.09
C GLU A 7 -6.88 11.35 5.94
N GLN A 8 -7.58 11.72 4.86
CA GLN A 8 -6.95 12.36 3.70
C GLN A 8 -6.55 13.81 4.03
N GLN A 9 -5.31 14.17 3.72
CA GLN A 9 -4.76 15.52 3.77
C GLN A 9 -4.84 16.22 2.41
N GLU A 10 -4.66 17.55 2.38
CA GLU A 10 -4.89 18.39 1.19
C GLU A 10 -3.89 18.07 0.06
N ASP A 11 -2.69 17.63 0.40
CA ASP A 11 -1.59 17.33 -0.50
C ASP A 11 -1.45 15.83 -0.84
N ASP A 12 -2.30 14.98 -0.26
CA ASP A 12 -2.26 13.54 -0.50
C ASP A 12 -2.72 13.16 -1.91
N ILE A 13 -2.09 12.12 -2.45
CA ILE A 13 -2.51 11.51 -3.70
C ILE A 13 -3.60 10.48 -3.38
N LEU A 14 -4.78 10.69 -3.97
CA LEU A 14 -5.91 9.78 -3.83
C LEU A 14 -5.97 8.81 -5.03
N GLU A 15 -5.89 7.52 -4.76
CA GLU A 15 -6.08 6.45 -5.74
C GLU A 15 -7.27 5.58 -5.35
N SER A 16 -8.28 5.47 -6.22
CA SER A 16 -9.45 4.61 -5.96
C SER A 16 -9.38 3.35 -6.79
N VAL A 17 -9.30 2.18 -6.13
CA VAL A 17 -9.21 0.87 -6.78
C VAL A 17 -10.26 -0.05 -6.18
N ASN A 18 -11.14 -0.59 -7.03
CA ASN A 18 -12.22 -1.52 -6.64
C ASN A 18 -13.10 -1.00 -5.47
N GLY A 19 -13.31 0.32 -5.40
CA GLY A 19 -14.12 0.95 -4.35
C GLY A 19 -13.39 1.16 -3.02
N ILE A 20 -12.07 0.92 -2.97
CA ILE A 20 -11.21 1.25 -1.84
C ILE A 20 -10.40 2.49 -2.23
N ASN A 21 -10.40 3.50 -1.37
CA ASN A 21 -9.57 4.69 -1.54
C ASN A 21 -8.24 4.47 -0.81
N PHE A 22 -7.16 4.55 -1.57
CA PHE A 22 -5.80 4.61 -1.09
C PHE A 22 -5.36 6.06 -1.02
N ILE A 23 -4.77 6.42 0.10
CA ILE A 23 -4.18 7.74 0.37
C ILE A 23 -2.67 7.50 0.40
N VAL A 24 -1.94 8.27 -0.40
CA VAL A 24 -0.49 8.18 -0.49
C VAL A 24 0.11 9.56 -0.26
N ASP A 25 0.93 9.68 0.78
CA ASP A 25 1.69 10.90 1.05
C ASP A 25 2.52 11.26 -0.18
N ASN A 26 2.40 12.51 -0.64
CA ASN A 26 3.09 12.97 -1.84
C ASN A 26 4.63 12.84 -1.73
N GLU A 27 5.19 13.05 -0.54
CA GLU A 27 6.63 12.84 -0.28
C GLU A 27 7.08 11.39 -0.47
N SER A 28 6.16 10.44 -0.30
CA SER A 28 6.42 9.00 -0.45
C SER A 28 5.99 8.44 -1.81
N SER A 29 5.34 9.25 -2.65
CA SER A 29 4.70 8.85 -3.92
C SER A 29 5.62 8.05 -4.86
N PHE A 30 6.90 8.42 -4.94
CA PHE A 30 7.90 7.74 -5.77
C PHE A 30 8.06 6.25 -5.45
N VAL A 31 7.88 5.85 -4.18
CA VAL A 31 7.97 4.45 -3.76
C VAL A 31 6.70 3.66 -4.12
N PHE A 32 5.59 4.38 -4.34
CA PHE A 32 4.26 3.80 -4.57
C PHE A 32 3.91 3.59 -6.04
N GLU A 33 4.57 4.25 -7.00
CA GLU A 33 4.24 4.09 -8.43
C GLU A 33 4.26 2.63 -8.91
N ASP A 34 5.16 1.80 -8.37
CA ASP A 34 5.27 0.37 -8.69
C ASP A 34 4.75 -0.56 -7.57
N THR A 35 3.97 -0.02 -6.63
CA THR A 35 3.46 -0.79 -5.48
C THR A 35 2.16 -1.52 -5.81
N LYS A 36 2.12 -2.82 -5.52
CA LYS A 36 0.93 -3.67 -5.60
C LYS A 36 0.51 -4.10 -4.21
N ILE A 37 -0.75 -3.85 -3.87
CA ILE A 37 -1.36 -4.26 -2.60
C ILE A 37 -2.38 -5.37 -2.90
N MET A 38 -2.20 -6.51 -2.24
CA MET A 38 -3.09 -7.67 -2.35
C MET A 38 -3.71 -7.97 -0.99
N TYR A 39 -5.03 -8.14 -0.96
CA TYR A 39 -5.71 -8.68 0.22
C TYR A 39 -5.59 -10.21 0.23
N ALA A 40 -5.23 -10.79 1.38
CA ALA A 40 -5.12 -12.22 1.57
C ALA A 40 -5.89 -12.66 2.82
N LYS A 41 -6.68 -13.72 2.69
CA LYS A 41 -7.36 -14.39 3.80
C LYS A 41 -6.74 -15.76 4.00
N SER A 42 -6.25 -16.03 5.20
CA SER A 42 -5.55 -17.27 5.55
C SER A 42 -6.08 -17.85 6.87
N ILE A 43 -5.55 -19.02 7.26
CA ILE A 43 -5.84 -19.62 8.57
C ILE A 43 -5.39 -18.74 9.75
N PHE A 44 -4.51 -17.76 9.50
CA PHE A 44 -4.02 -16.80 10.49
C PHE A 44 -4.83 -15.50 10.53
N GLY A 45 -5.91 -15.41 9.75
CA GLY A 45 -6.73 -14.22 9.63
C GLY A 45 -6.54 -13.47 8.31
N GLU A 46 -6.88 -12.19 8.33
CA GLU A 46 -6.91 -11.31 7.17
C GLU A 46 -5.66 -10.42 7.16
N SER A 47 -5.03 -10.25 5.99
CA SER A 47 -3.79 -9.47 5.86
C SER A 47 -3.69 -8.78 4.50
N PHE A 48 -2.85 -7.76 4.44
CA PHE A 48 -2.45 -7.10 3.21
C PHE A 48 -1.00 -7.47 2.87
N LYS A 49 -0.77 -7.95 1.66
CA LYS A 49 0.56 -8.15 1.09
C LYS A 49 0.89 -6.99 0.19
N ILE A 50 1.98 -6.30 0.49
CA ILE A 50 2.51 -5.19 -0.31
C ILE A 50 3.72 -5.73 -1.08
N THR A 51 3.81 -5.44 -2.39
CA THR A 51 4.95 -5.81 -3.24
C THR A 51 5.36 -4.58 -4.04
N THR A 52 6.60 -4.16 -3.96
CA THR A 52 7.13 -3.00 -4.72
C THR A 52 8.30 -3.44 -5.60
N ALA A 53 8.54 -2.78 -6.73
CA ALA A 53 9.66 -3.12 -7.61
C ALA A 53 11.02 -3.00 -6.90
N ASP A 54 11.19 -1.97 -6.05
CA ASP A 54 12.41 -1.76 -5.24
C ASP A 54 12.61 -2.79 -4.11
N THR A 55 11.54 -3.42 -3.62
CA THR A 55 11.63 -4.45 -2.55
C THR A 55 11.49 -5.87 -3.05
N ALA A 56 11.36 -6.10 -4.36
CA ALA A 56 11.28 -7.45 -4.94
C ALA A 56 12.49 -8.34 -4.57
N ASN A 57 13.63 -7.74 -4.21
CA ASN A 57 14.82 -8.44 -3.70
C ASN A 57 15.09 -8.29 -2.18
N SER A 58 14.24 -7.55 -1.46
CA SER A 58 14.35 -7.34 -0.02
C SER A 58 13.20 -8.02 0.70
N SER A 59 13.28 -9.34 0.85
CA SER A 59 12.41 -10.07 1.77
C SER A 59 12.79 -9.69 3.20
N CYS A 60 11.81 -9.31 4.01
CA CYS A 60 11.98 -9.22 5.47
C CYS A 60 12.47 -10.59 5.96
N LYS A 61 13.66 -10.64 6.58
CA LYS A 61 14.21 -11.85 7.20
C LYS A 61 13.83 -11.91 8.67
#